data_AF-M0IGM0-F1
#
_entry.id   AF-M0IGM0-F1
#
_cell.length_a   1.000
_cell.length_b   1.000
_cell.length_c   1.000
_cell.angle_alpha   90.00
_cell.angle_beta   90.00
_cell.angle_gamma   90.00
#
_symmetry.space_group_name_H-M   'P 1'
#
loop_
_entity.id
_entity.type
_entity.pdbx_description
1 polymer ?
#
loop_
_entity_poly.entity_id
_entity_poly.type
_entity_poly.pdbx_seq_one_letter_code
_entity_poly.pdbx_strand_id
1 'polypeptide(L)'
;MLVYDMIPARMAGQGKTMASARTHRFEYEYPVGYEPEEQTEMVELNRRTVERLDALCEDEESYDELINELVSIFAASELLSARVDTPLIE
;
A
#
# COMPACT_ATOMS: atom_id res chain seq x y z
N MET A 1 10.39 32.95 -3.99
CA MET A 1 11.40 31.99 -4.48
C MET A 1 12.62 32.10 -3.59
N LEU A 2 12.81 31.13 -2.68
CA LEU A 2 14.05 30.96 -1.93
C LEU A 2 14.34 29.46 -1.84
N VAL A 3 15.62 29.15 -2.05
CA VAL A 3 16.25 27.86 -2.28
C VAL A 3 16.70 27.29 -0.93
N TYR A 4 16.51 25.99 -0.68
CA TYR A 4 17.28 25.28 0.33
C TYR A 4 17.88 24.01 -0.28
N ASP A 5 19.15 24.14 -0.66
CA ASP A 5 20.09 23.05 -0.85
C ASP A 5 20.43 22.41 0.50
N MET A 6 20.43 21.08 0.58
CA MET A 6 21.39 20.36 1.41
C MET A 6 21.89 19.13 0.66
N ILE A 7 23.04 19.31 0.02
CA ILE A 7 23.91 18.29 -0.58
C ILE A 7 24.56 17.47 0.55
N PRO A 8 24.50 16.13 0.56
CA PRO A 8 25.40 15.35 1.39
C PRO A 8 26.76 15.21 0.69
N ALA A 9 27.79 15.70 1.39
CA ALA A 9 29.17 15.76 0.95
C ALA A 9 29.80 14.39 0.67
N ARG A 10 30.60 14.35 -0.40
CA ARG A 10 31.46 13.24 -0.82
C ARG A 10 32.53 12.96 0.23
N MET A 11 32.50 11.77 0.82
CA MET A 11 33.64 11.17 1.53
C MET A 11 34.02 9.86 0.84
N ALA A 12 35.25 9.78 0.34
CA ALA A 12 35.84 8.58 -0.23
C ALA A 12 36.48 7.75 0.90
N GLY A 13 36.20 6.45 0.96
CA GLY A 13 36.83 5.52 1.90
C GLY A 13 36.29 4.10 1.73
N GLN A 14 37.18 3.18 1.37
CA GLN A 14 36.91 1.77 1.10
C GLN A 14 36.45 1.06 2.39
N GLY A 15 35.27 0.44 2.39
CA GLY A 15 34.77 -0.37 3.51
C GLY A 15 33.48 -1.09 3.13
N LYS A 16 33.59 -2.40 2.87
CA LYS A 16 32.43 -3.29 2.63
C LYS A 16 31.38 -3.05 3.74
N THR A 17 30.20 -2.59 3.38
CA THR A 17 29.05 -2.57 4.29
C THR A 17 27.94 -3.40 3.65
N MET A 18 27.66 -4.53 4.28
CA MET A 18 26.62 -5.45 3.86
C MET A 18 25.28 -4.72 3.81
N ALA A 19 24.57 -4.86 2.69
CA ALA A 19 23.19 -4.42 2.58
C ALA A 19 22.30 -5.32 3.45
N SER A 20 22.17 -4.96 4.73
CA SER A 20 21.07 -5.46 5.55
C SER A 20 19.86 -4.61 5.19
N ALA A 21 18.91 -5.22 4.47
CA ALA A 21 17.58 -4.67 4.26
C ALA A 21 16.88 -4.61 5.62
N ARG A 22 17.21 -3.59 6.41
CA ARG A 22 16.40 -3.20 7.55
C ARG A 22 15.11 -2.67 6.95
N THR A 23 14.01 -3.38 7.14
CA THR A 23 12.67 -2.85 6.94
C THR A 23 12.59 -1.55 7.73
N HIS A 24 12.77 -0.43 7.04
CA HIS A 24 12.72 0.89 7.64
C HIS A 24 11.25 1.14 7.92
N ARG A 25 10.77 0.65 9.07
CA ARG A 25 9.49 1.07 9.60
C ARG A 25 9.69 2.52 9.99
N PHE A 26 9.33 3.43 9.09
CA PHE A 26 9.39 4.86 9.36
C PHE A 26 8.43 5.15 10.51
N GLU A 27 9.00 5.42 11.69
CA GLU A 27 8.26 5.97 12.81
C GLU A 27 8.10 7.46 12.51
N TYR A 28 6.95 7.82 11.93
CA TYR A 28 6.59 9.22 11.74
C TYR A 28 6.14 9.77 13.09
N GLU A 29 6.93 10.68 13.65
CA GLU A 29 6.54 11.45 14.82
C GLU A 29 5.55 12.53 14.33
N TYR A 30 4.26 12.20 14.34
CA TYR A 30 3.22 13.15 13.97
C TYR A 30 3.26 14.35 14.93
N PRO A 31 3.27 15.60 14.44
CA PRO A 31 3.28 16.77 15.30
C PRO A 31 2.04 16.76 16.22
N VAL A 32 2.24 17.12 17.48
CA VAL A 32 1.20 17.11 18.52
C VAL A 32 -0.01 17.94 18.05
N GLY A 33 -1.16 17.29 17.86
CA GLY A 33 -2.39 17.89 17.35
C GLY A 33 -2.72 17.57 15.89
N TYR A 34 -1.92 16.77 15.20
CA TYR A 34 -2.31 16.16 13.92
C TYR A 34 -3.11 14.87 14.19
N GLU A 35 -4.43 14.99 14.19
CA GLU A 35 -5.30 13.82 14.01
C GLU A 35 -5.20 13.42 12.53
N PRO A 36 -4.77 12.21 12.18
CA PRO A 36 -4.78 11.76 10.79
C PRO A 36 -6.20 11.88 10.26
N GLU A 37 -6.38 12.63 9.16
CA GLU A 37 -7.67 12.65 8.48
C GLU A 37 -7.94 11.22 7.97
N GLU A 38 -8.96 10.56 8.50
CA GLU A 38 -9.45 9.32 7.91
C GLU A 38 -9.98 9.66 6.50
N GLN A 39 -9.21 9.27 5.48
CA GLN A 39 -9.59 9.47 4.09
C GLN A 39 -10.85 8.65 3.80
N THR A 40 -11.99 9.32 3.82
CA THR A 40 -13.31 8.76 3.49
C THR A 40 -13.75 9.29 2.12
N GLU A 41 -13.35 8.58 1.06
CA GLU A 41 -13.78 8.89 -0.30
C GLU A 41 -15.12 8.22 -0.61
N MET A 42 -16.10 8.99 -1.09
CA MET A 42 -17.39 8.46 -1.54
C MET A 42 -17.33 8.04 -3.00
N VAL A 43 -17.73 6.80 -3.31
CA VAL A 43 -17.72 6.24 -4.67
C VAL A 43 -19.13 5.88 -5.11
N GLU A 44 -19.52 6.28 -6.32
CA GLU A 44 -20.79 5.88 -6.93
C GLU A 44 -20.67 4.49 -7.56
N LEU A 45 -21.54 3.56 -7.15
CA LEU A 45 -21.64 2.22 -7.71
C LEU A 45 -22.97 2.02 -8.44
N ASN A 46 -22.94 1.28 -9.53
CA ASN A 46 -24.18 0.88 -10.18
C ASN A 46 -24.95 -0.10 -9.28
N ARG A 47 -26.27 -0.12 -9.44
CA ARG A 47 -27.18 -0.95 -8.64
C ARG A 47 -26.81 -2.44 -8.62
N ARG A 48 -26.42 -3.00 -9.76
CA ARG A 48 -26.06 -4.43 -9.84
C ARG A 48 -24.79 -4.74 -9.05
N THR A 49 -23.83 -3.82 -9.01
CA THR A 49 -22.62 -3.96 -8.19
C THR A 49 -22.98 -3.91 -6.71
N VAL A 50 -23.86 -2.99 -6.30
CA VAL A 50 -24.35 -2.93 -4.92
C VAL A 50 -25.05 -4.23 -4.53
N GLU A 51 -25.98 -4.73 -5.35
CA GLU A 51 -26.68 -6.00 -5.09
C GLU A 51 -25.73 -7.21 -4.96
N ARG A 52 -24.59 -7.18 -5.65
CA ARG A 52 -23.54 -8.21 -5.52
C ARG A 52 -22.74 -8.06 -4.24
N LEU A 53 -22.49 -6.83 -3.80
CA LEU A 53 -21.83 -6.56 -2.53
C LEU A 53 -22.75 -6.96 -1.37
N ASP A 54 -24.04 -6.63 -1.43
CA ASP A 54 -25.04 -7.02 -0.42
C ASP A 54 -25.12 -8.53 -0.24
N ALA A 55 -24.98 -9.30 -1.33
CA ALA A 55 -25.01 -10.76 -1.27
C ALA A 55 -23.73 -11.39 -0.67
N LEU A 56 -22.64 -10.62 -0.59
CA LEU A 56 -21.37 -11.06 -0.03
C LEU A 56 -21.13 -10.51 1.39
N CYS A 57 -21.71 -9.35 1.70
CA CYS A 57 -21.58 -8.67 2.98
C CYS A 57 -22.20 -9.50 4.11
N GLU A 58 -21.40 -9.79 5.14
CA GLU A 58 -21.89 -10.46 6.35
C GLU A 58 -22.58 -9.46 7.31
N ASP A 59 -23.43 -9.95 8.22
CA ASP A 59 -24.34 -9.11 9.04
C ASP A 59 -23.64 -8.06 9.93
N GLU A 60 -22.37 -8.27 10.31
CA GLU A 60 -21.57 -7.35 11.14
C GLU A 60 -20.45 -6.64 10.34
N GLU A 61 -20.35 -6.92 9.03
CA GLU A 61 -19.30 -6.41 8.16
C GLU A 61 -19.71 -5.08 7.50
N SER A 62 -18.74 -4.16 7.35
CA SER A 62 -18.94 -2.92 6.59
C SER A 62 -18.53 -3.09 5.12
N TYR A 63 -19.11 -2.29 4.21
CA TYR A 63 -18.68 -2.31 2.81
C TYR A 63 -17.19 -2.00 2.65
N ASP A 64 -16.62 -1.12 3.47
CA ASP A 64 -15.20 -0.78 3.40
C ASP A 64 -14.31 -1.97 3.79
N GLU A 65 -14.73 -2.75 4.78
CA GLU A 65 -14.06 -3.99 5.19
C GLU A 65 -14.14 -5.05 4.07
N LEU A 66 -15.34 -5.29 3.55
CA LEU A 66 -15.56 -6.22 2.43
C LEU A 66 -14.74 -5.82 1.19
N ILE A 67 -14.77 -4.54 0.82
CA ILE A 67 -14.04 -4.02 -0.34
C ILE A 67 -12.53 -4.22 -0.15
N ASN A 68 -12.00 -3.96 1.05
CA ASN A 68 -10.58 -4.18 1.36
C ASN A 68 -10.18 -5.65 1.24
N GLU A 69 -11.03 -6.58 1.69
CA GLU A 69 -10.79 -8.00 1.51
C GLU A 69 -10.78 -8.39 0.02
N LEU A 70 -11.81 -7.97 -0.73
CA LEU A 70 -11.92 -8.26 -2.16
C LEU A 70 -10.71 -7.74 -2.96
N VAL A 71 -10.25 -6.52 -2.67
CA VAL A 71 -9.04 -5.94 -3.28
C VAL A 71 -7.80 -6.75 -2.92
N SER A 72 -7.68 -7.17 -1.66
CA SER A 72 -6.55 -7.99 -1.18
C SER A 72 -6.51 -9.36 -1.88
N ILE A 73 -7.67 -10.02 -2.05
CA ILE A 73 -7.80 -11.29 -2.77
C ILE A 73 -7.45 -11.12 -4.25
N PHE A 74 -7.95 -10.06 -4.89
CA PHE A 74 -7.64 -9.77 -6.29
C PHE A 74 -6.14 -9.54 -6.47
N ALA A 75 -5.51 -8.71 -5.64
CA ALA A 75 -4.08 -8.44 -5.71
C ALA A 75 -3.24 -9.72 -5.52
N ALA A 76 -3.60 -10.58 -4.58
CA ALA A 76 -2.94 -11.87 -4.39
C ALA A 76 -3.10 -12.79 -5.62
N SER A 77 -4.28 -12.80 -6.23
CA SER A 77 -4.57 -13.60 -7.43
C SER A 77 -3.76 -13.12 -8.65
N GLU A 78 -3.68 -11.82 -8.87
CA GLU A 78 -2.86 -11.23 -9.94
C GLU A 78 -1.38 -11.54 -9.75
N LEU A 79 -0.87 -11.46 -8.51
CA LEU A 79 0.51 -11.82 -8.20
C LEU A 79 0.78 -13.31 -8.46
N LEU A 80 -0.18 -14.18 -8.20
CA LEU A 80 -0.06 -15.61 -8.52
C LEU A 80 -0.08 -15.83 -10.04
N SER A 81 -0.96 -15.16 -10.78
CA SER A 81 -1.00 -15.26 -12.24
C SER A 81 0.31 -14.80 -12.88
N ALA A 82 0.83 -13.65 -12.44
CA ALA A 82 2.09 -13.10 -12.94
C ALA A 82 3.29 -14.03 -12.70
N ARG A 83 3.27 -14.82 -11.61
CA ARG A 83 4.30 -15.84 -11.35
C ARG A 83 4.25 -17.01 -12.33
N VAL A 84 3.07 -17.38 -12.81
CA VAL A 84 2.88 -18.50 -13.75
C VAL A 84 3.31 -18.09 -15.17
N ASP A 85 3.15 -16.82 -15.53
CA ASP A 85 3.55 -16.28 -16.84
C ASP A 85 5.05 -15.99 -16.96
N THR A 86 5.84 -16.20 -15.91
CA THR A 86 7.30 -16.11 -16.00
C THR A 86 7.82 -17.44 -16.55
N PRO A 87 8.32 -17.51 -17.81
CA PRO A 87 8.90 -18.75 -18.32
C PRO A 87 10.04 -19.17 -17.38
N LEU A 88 10.02 -20.41 -16.92
CA LEU A 88 11.19 -21.02 -16.30
C LEU A 88 12.32 -20.87 -17.31
N ILE A 89 13.30 -20.04 -16.97
CA ILE A 89 14.49 -19.85 -17.80
C ILE A 89 15.08 -21.23 -18.06
N GLU A 90 15.09 -21.66 -19.33
CA GLU A 90 15.68 -22.93 -19.81
C GLU A 90 17.20 -22.99 -19.57
#